data_AF-A0A7D5S3R5-F1
#
_entry.id   AF-A0A7D5S3R5-F1
#
_cell.length_a   1.000
_cell.length_b   1.000
_cell.length_c   1.000
_cell.angle_alpha   90.00
_cell.angle_beta   90.00
_cell.angle_gamma   90.00
#
_symmetry.space_group_name_H-M   'P 1'
#
loop_
_entity.id
_entity.type
_entity.pdbx_description
1 polymer ?
#
loop_
_entity_poly.entity_id
_entity_poly.type
_entity_poly.pdbx_seq_one_letter_code
_entity_poly.pdbx_strand_id
1 'polypeptide(L)'
;MISDNLWQVRAIAVTQLGKIGSAAVVKYLAESLHDKSWWVRINAANALKDIGEVGINVLQNVDPEIDRYAYEVSQHVLHNLITVLGE
;
A
#
# COMPACT_ATOMS: atom_id res chain seq x y z
N MET A 1 7.67 -12.12 22.26
CA MET A 1 7.54 -12.91 21.01
C MET A 1 6.07 -13.24 20.73
N ILE A 2 5.23 -12.22 20.48
CA ILE A 2 3.84 -12.35 20.00
C ILE A 2 3.55 -11.34 18.88
N SER A 3 4.30 -10.24 18.81
CA SER A 3 4.09 -9.14 17.88
C SER A 3 4.42 -9.46 16.40
N ASP A 4 5.23 -10.48 16.12
CA ASP A 4 5.65 -10.85 14.75
C ASP A 4 4.79 -11.93 14.09
N ASN A 5 3.83 -12.54 14.78
CA ASN A 5 2.95 -13.56 14.18
C ASN A 5 1.61 -13.01 13.64
N LEU A 6 1.39 -11.70 13.71
CA LEU A 6 0.15 -11.06 13.26
C LEU A 6 0.30 -10.30 11.94
N TRP A 7 1.51 -10.16 11.40
CA TRP A 7 1.67 -9.41 10.14
C TRP A 7 0.99 -10.15 8.98
N GLN A 8 0.94 -11.49 9.01
CA GLN A 8 0.23 -12.29 8.02
C GLN A 8 -1.27 -11.96 8.02
N VAL A 9 -1.88 -11.84 9.20
CA VAL A 9 -3.29 -11.47 9.35
C VAL A 9 -3.54 -10.07 8.79
N ARG A 10 -2.69 -9.10 9.12
CA ARG A 10 -2.80 -7.73 8.59
C ARG A 10 -2.59 -7.68 7.09
N ALA A 11 -1.61 -8.42 6.56
CA ALA A 11 -1.34 -8.51 5.14
C ALA A 11 -2.53 -9.09 4.37
N ILE A 12 -3.16 -10.15 4.91
CA ILE A 12 -4.38 -10.74 4.35
C ILE A 12 -5.53 -9.72 4.40
N ALA A 13 -5.73 -9.05 5.54
CA ALA A 13 -6.79 -8.07 5.70
C ALA A 13 -6.67 -6.93 4.68
N VAL A 14 -5.48 -6.35 4.54
CA VAL A 14 -5.16 -5.30 3.56
C VAL A 14 -5.43 -5.77 2.13
N THR A 15 -5.02 -7.00 1.78
CA THR A 15 -5.34 -7.58 0.47
C THR A 15 -6.85 -7.71 0.24
N GLN A 16 -7.63 -8.13 1.25
CA GLN A 16 -9.08 -8.22 1.09
C GLN A 16 -9.72 -6.84 0.96
N LEU A 17 -9.25 -5.84 1.71
CA LEU A 17 -9.72 -4.46 1.58
C LEU A 17 -9.48 -3.91 0.17
N GLY A 18 -8.31 -4.18 -0.42
CA GLY A 18 -8.02 -3.83 -1.82
C GLY A 18 -9.02 -4.42 -2.81
N LYS A 19 -9.38 -5.71 -2.64
CA LYS A 19 -10.38 -6.38 -3.49
C LYS A 19 -11.80 -5.83 -3.35
N ILE A 20 -12.13 -5.23 -2.21
CA ILE A 20 -13.42 -4.53 -2.04
C ILE A 20 -13.47 -3.29 -2.94
N GLY A 21 -12.32 -2.65 -3.22
CA GLY A 21 -12.20 -1.56 -4.19
C GLY A 21 -12.96 -0.29 -3.83
N SER A 22 -13.45 -0.16 -2.59
CA SER A 22 -14.23 1.00 -2.16
C SER A 22 -13.32 2.15 -1.73
N ALA A 23 -13.65 3.38 -2.12
CA ALA A 23 -12.99 4.58 -1.61
C ALA A 23 -13.00 4.66 -0.07
N ALA A 24 -13.97 4.02 0.60
CA ALA A 24 -14.06 3.97 2.05
C ALA A 24 -12.86 3.27 2.73
N VAL A 25 -12.12 2.41 2.01
CA VAL A 25 -10.96 1.70 2.57
C VAL A 25 -9.64 2.44 2.35
N VAL A 26 -9.61 3.50 1.54
CA VAL A 26 -8.39 4.24 1.18
C VAL A 26 -7.63 4.71 2.42
N LYS A 27 -8.34 5.26 3.41
CA LYS A 27 -7.72 5.72 4.66
C LYS A 27 -7.00 4.59 5.40
N TYR A 28 -7.64 3.43 5.52
CA TYR A 28 -7.05 2.27 6.18
C TYR A 28 -5.85 1.71 5.42
N LEU A 29 -5.90 1.72 4.09
CA LEU A 29 -4.78 1.30 3.27
C LEU A 29 -3.61 2.29 3.37
N ALA A 30 -3.88 3.60 3.41
CA ALA A 30 -2.86 4.62 3.63
C ALA A 30 -2.14 4.43 4.97
N GLU A 31 -2.88 4.19 6.05
CA GLU A 31 -2.29 3.86 7.36
C GLU A 31 -1.43 2.57 7.30
N SER A 32 -1.85 1.59 6.51
CA SER A 32 -1.14 0.31 6.34
C SER A 32 0.17 0.42 5.55
N LEU A 33 0.41 1.52 4.83
CA LEU A 33 1.71 1.80 4.21
C LEU A 33 2.82 1.99 5.25
N HIS A 34 2.47 2.33 6.48
CA HIS A 34 3.40 2.57 7.59
C HIS A 34 3.56 1.35 8.50
N ASP A 35 3.05 0.19 8.09
CA ASP A 35 3.18 -1.03 8.88
C ASP A 35 4.64 -1.47 8.99
N LYS A 36 5.04 -1.99 10.14
CA LYS A 36 6.39 -2.52 10.38
C LYS A 36 6.78 -3.65 9.41
N SER A 37 5.82 -4.44 8.93
CA SER A 37 6.06 -5.56 8.02
C SER A 37 6.02 -5.09 6.57
N TRP A 38 7.10 -5.38 5.83
CA TRP A 38 7.19 -5.09 4.41
C TRP A 38 6.04 -5.69 3.60
N TRP A 39 5.59 -6.90 3.94
CA TRP A 39 4.46 -7.58 3.28
C TRP A 39 3.14 -6.81 3.41
N VAL A 40 2.91 -6.15 4.56
CA VAL A 40 1.71 -5.34 4.76
C VAL A 40 1.79 -4.06 3.92
N ARG A 41 2.97 -3.41 3.89
CA ARG A 41 3.19 -2.19 3.10
C ARG A 41 3.00 -2.42 1.60
N ILE A 42 3.63 -3.46 1.04
CA ILE A 42 3.52 -3.75 -0.41
C ILE A 42 2.09 -4.14 -0.81
N ASN A 43 1.38 -4.88 0.05
CA ASN A 43 -0.03 -5.18 -0.18
C ASN A 43 -0.91 -3.93 -0.13
N ALA A 44 -0.64 -3.01 0.79
CA ALA A 44 -1.36 -1.74 0.90
C ALA A 44 -1.13 -0.87 -0.34
N ALA A 45 0.11 -0.79 -0.80
CA ALA A 45 0.44 -0.01 -1.98
C ALA A 45 -0.20 -0.57 -3.26
N ASN A 46 -0.16 -1.89 -3.45
CA ASN A 46 -0.86 -2.53 -4.58
C ASN A 46 -2.38 -2.31 -4.50
N ALA A 47 -2.98 -2.46 -3.32
CA ALA A 47 -4.39 -2.21 -3.12
C ALA A 47 -4.79 -0.75 -3.43
N LEU A 48 -3.97 0.23 -3.02
CA LEU A 48 -4.18 1.64 -3.36
C LEU A 48 -4.07 1.87 -4.87
N LYS A 49 -3.09 1.27 -5.55
CA LYS A 49 -2.98 1.32 -7.01
C LYS A 49 -4.24 0.75 -7.69
N ASP A 50 -4.75 -0.39 -7.22
CA ASP A 50 -5.92 -1.06 -7.79
C ASP A 50 -7.22 -0.26 -7.58
N ILE A 51 -7.31 0.55 -6.53
CA ILE A 51 -8.43 1.49 -6.32
C ILE A 51 -8.45 2.61 -7.38
N GLY A 52 -7.31 2.89 -8.02
CA GLY A 52 -7.19 3.88 -9.09
C GLY A 52 -6.75 5.26 -8.60
N GLU A 53 -7.24 6.32 -9.23
CA GLU A 53 -6.70 7.69 -9.10
C GLU A 53 -6.58 8.17 -7.64
N VAL A 54 -7.58 7.90 -6.81
CA VAL A 54 -7.55 8.29 -5.39
C VAL A 54 -6.40 7.61 -4.65
N GLY A 55 -6.16 6.33 -4.89
CA GLY A 55 -5.07 5.60 -4.25
C GLY A 55 -3.70 5.93 -4.84
N ILE A 56 -3.62 6.19 -6.15
CA ILE A 56 -2.39 6.70 -6.80
C ILE A 56 -1.96 8.03 -6.17
N ASN A 57 -2.91 8.95 -5.94
CA ASN A 57 -2.63 10.21 -5.25
C ASN A 57 -2.08 9.99 -3.85
N VAL A 58 -2.58 9.00 -3.09
CA VAL A 58 -2.00 8.66 -1.77
C VAL A 58 -0.54 8.24 -1.92
N LEU A 59 -0.22 7.34 -2.86
CA LEU A 59 1.14 6.85 -3.08
C LEU A 59 2.12 7.96 -3.48
N GLN A 60 1.67 8.93 -4.27
CA GLN A 60 2.49 10.06 -4.72
C GLN A 60 2.83 11.05 -3.60
N ASN A 61 1.97 11.14 -2.57
CA ASN A 61 2.12 12.10 -1.47
C ASN A 61 2.79 11.50 -0.22
N VAL A 62 3.33 10.29 -0.29
CA VAL A 62 4.10 9.73 0.82
C VAL A 62 5.41 10.49 0.97
N ASP A 63 5.67 11.00 2.18
CA ASP A 63 6.87 11.79 2.49
C ASP A 63 8.03 10.86 2.92
N PRO A 64 9.17 10.84 2.20
CA PRO A 64 10.33 10.03 2.56
C PRO A 64 10.98 10.42 3.89
N GLU A 65 10.81 11.65 4.35
CA GLU A 65 11.35 12.13 5.64
C GLU A 65 10.52 11.62 6.82
N ILE A 66 9.24 11.30 6.60
CA ILE A 66 8.35 10.74 7.62
C ILE A 66 8.49 9.22 7.70
N ASP A 67 8.43 8.54 6.55
CA ASP A 67 8.59 7.09 6.48
C ASP A 67 9.19 6.67 5.14
N ARG A 68 10.51 6.53 5.16
CA ARG A 68 11.29 6.07 4.01
C ARG A 68 10.82 4.72 3.47
N TYR A 69 10.38 3.79 4.33
CA TYR A 69 9.98 2.45 3.88
C TYR A 69 8.62 2.47 3.17
N ALA A 70 7.69 3.32 3.65
CA ALA A 70 6.43 3.58 2.96
C ALA A 70 6.67 4.26 1.61
N TYR A 71 7.59 5.22 1.57
CA TYR A 71 7.97 5.92 0.34
C TYR A 71 8.56 4.96 -0.70
N GLU A 72 9.56 4.15 -0.32
CA GLU A 72 10.23 3.21 -1.23
C GLU A 72 9.24 2.21 -1.86
N VAL A 73 8.32 1.67 -1.06
CA VAL A 73 7.27 0.77 -1.56
C VAL A 73 6.30 1.51 -2.49
N SER A 74 5.93 2.75 -2.17
CA SER A 74 5.04 3.55 -3.00
C SER A 74 5.67 3.84 -4.37
N GLN A 75 6.94 4.24 -4.40
CA GLN A 75 7.69 4.46 -5.64
C GLN A 75 7.86 3.17 -6.45
N HIS A 76 8.11 2.03 -5.80
CA HIS A 76 8.19 0.74 -6.48
C HIS A 76 6.89 0.41 -7.22
N VAL A 77 5.74 0.57 -6.57
CA VAL A 77 4.43 0.28 -7.16
C VAL A 77 4.05 1.27 -8.25
N LEU A 78 4.38 2.56 -8.07
CA LEU A 78 4.16 3.61 -9.09
C LEU A 78 5.06 3.41 -10.33
N HIS A 79 6.32 3.02 -10.17
CA HIS A 79 7.18 2.70 -11.32
C HIS A 79 6.65 1.48 -12.09
N ASN A 80 6.16 0.46 -11.40
CA ASN A 80 5.52 -0.71 -12.02
C ASN A 80 4.13 -0.40 -12.62
N LEU A 81 3.56 0.79 -12.41
CA LEU A 81 2.36 1.26 -13.11
C LEU A 81 2.71 1.83 -14.48
N ILE A 82 3.82 2.57 -14.58
CA ILE A 82 4.26 3.22 -15.83
C ILE A 82 4.76 2.19 -16.86
N THR A 83 5.37 1.10 -16.42
CA THR A 83 5.86 0.05 -17.32
C THR A 83 4.75 -0.79 -17.97
N VAL A 84 3.55 -0.84 -17.39
CA VAL A 84 2.42 -1.64 -17.91
C VAL A 84 1.50 -0.83 -18.84
N LEU A 85 1.48 0.49 -18.71
CA LEU A 85 0.67 1.39 -19.54
C LEU A 85 1.42 1.96 -20.76
N GLY A 86 2.67 1.51 -20.98
CA GLY A 86 3.55 1.96 -22.04
C GLY A 86 3.72 0.98 -23.22
N GLU A 87 2.93 -0.10 -23.28
CA GLU A 87 2.89 -1.09 -24.39
C GLU A 87 1.49 -1.14 -25.04
#